data_AF-A0A937UD74-F1
#
_entry.id   AF-A0A937UD74-F1
#
_cell.length_a   1.000
_cell.length_b   1.000
_cell.length_c   1.000
_cell.angle_alpha   90.00
_cell.angle_beta   90.00
_cell.angle_gamma   90.00
#
_symmetry.space_group_name_H-M   'P 1'
#
loop_
_entity.id
_entity.type
_entity.pdbx_description
1 polymer ?
#
loop_
_entity_poly.entity_id
_entity_poly.type
_entity_poly.pdbx_seq_one_letter_code
_entity_poly.pdbx_strand_id
1 'polypeptide(L)'
;MILICVLVSALTPVIALLAWVVGWPILILVIGLAGATIAGRSVGFSSALLELAPAQRRSTYAATYSLISLPIAVMPLLGGAIIELFSYKILFSLTAMLMFGAVGAVWRWNIIEKVRVV
;
A
#
# COMPACT_ATOMS: atom_id res chain seq x y z
N MET A 1 -7.88 8.86 7.58
CA MET A 1 -7.46 7.44 7.65
C MET A 1 -6.54 7.05 6.49
N ILE A 2 -6.97 7.24 5.22
CA ILE A 2 -6.20 6.83 4.03
C ILE A 2 -4.82 7.50 3.94
N LEU A 3 -4.72 8.78 4.32
CA LEU A 3 -3.47 9.54 4.27
C LEU A 3 -2.43 9.02 5.28
N ILE A 4 -2.86 8.60 6.48
CA ILE A 4 -1.98 7.99 7.48
C ILE A 4 -1.51 6.63 6.99
N CYS A 5 -2.42 5.82 6.44
CA CYS A 5 -2.09 4.51 5.89
C CYS A 5 -1.03 4.61 4.77
N VAL A 6 -1.20 5.52 3.82
CA VAL A 6 -0.24 5.68 2.71
C VAL A 6 1.11 6.21 3.18
N LEU A 7 1.15 7.07 4.21
CA LEU A 7 2.39 7.53 4.82
C LEU A 7 3.13 6.39 5.53
N VAL A 8 2.44 5.59 6.33
CA VAL A 8 3.05 4.44 7.03
C VAL A 8 3.56 3.41 6.00
N SER A 9 2.79 3.15 4.94
CA SER A 9 3.22 2.28 3.85
C SER A 9 4.42 2.83 3.09
N ALA A 10 4.54 4.14 2.91
CA ALA A 10 5.71 4.78 2.27
C ALA A 10 6.96 4.76 3.14
N LEU A 11 6.80 4.85 4.46
CA LEU A 11 7.93 4.74 5.40
C LEU A 11 8.49 3.32 5.48
N THR A 12 7.66 2.30 5.26
CA THR A 12 8.05 0.89 5.37
C THR A 12 9.25 0.50 4.47
N PRO A 13 9.27 0.78 3.14
CA PRO A 13 10.42 0.48 2.29
C PRO A 13 11.64 1.36 2.60
N VAL A 14 11.45 2.58 3.13
CA VAL A 14 12.56 3.44 3.56
C VAL A 14 13.26 2.84 4.77
N ILE A 15 12.50 2.35 5.76
CA ILE A 15 13.03 1.65 6.92
C ILE A 15 13.73 0.35 6.50
N ALA A 16 13.21 -0.34 5.49
CA ALA A 16 13.85 -1.54 4.93
C ALA A 16 15.24 -1.25 4.33
N LEU A 17 15.44 -0.07 3.72
CA LEU A 17 16.77 0.34 3.22
C LEU A 17 17.78 0.56 4.36
N LEU A 18 17.32 0.93 5.56
CA LEU A 18 18.18 1.08 6.74
C LEU A 18 18.69 -0.25 7.30
N ALA A 19 18.14 -1.39 6.84
CA ALA A 19 18.64 -2.72 7.21
C ALA A 19 20.11 -2.94 6.85
N TRP A 20 20.61 -2.21 5.84
CA TRP A 20 22.02 -2.24 5.47
C TRP A 20 22.95 -1.69 6.57
N VAL A 21 22.46 -0.76 7.40
CA VAL A 21 23.24 -0.09 8.46
C VAL A 21 23.00 -0.74 9.81
N VAL A 22 21.73 -1.04 10.13
CA VAL A 22 21.31 -1.52 11.46
C VAL A 22 21.33 -3.06 11.56
N GLY A 23 21.32 -3.76 10.43
CA GLY A 23 21.27 -5.21 10.37
C GLY A 23 19.85 -5.78 10.47
N TRP A 24 19.76 -7.09 10.69
CA TRP A 24 18.49 -7.86 10.65
C TRP A 24 17.38 -7.42 11.63
N PRO A 25 17.64 -6.85 12.83
CA PRO A 25 16.56 -6.56 13.79
C PRO A 25 15.52 -5.56 13.26
N ILE A 26 15.92 -4.66 12.36
CA ILE A 26 15.00 -3.69 11.75
C ILE A 26 13.89 -4.38 10.94
N LEU A 27 14.14 -5.60 10.47
CA LEU A 27 13.16 -6.36 9.68
C LEU A 27 11.92 -6.72 10.51
N ILE A 28 12.04 -6.86 11.83
CA ILE A 28 10.88 -7.05 12.71
C ILE A 28 9.93 -5.86 12.60
N LEU A 29 10.49 -4.65 12.61
CA LEU A 29 9.71 -3.42 12.46
C LEU A 29 9.11 -3.32 11.04
N VAL A 30 9.89 -3.64 10.01
CA VAL A 30 9.42 -3.63 8.60
C VAL A 30 8.25 -4.59 8.42
N ILE A 31 8.38 -5.84 8.89
CA ILE A 31 7.33 -6.86 8.80
C ILE A 31 6.11 -6.43 9.63
N GLY A 32 6.32 -5.87 10.83
CA GLY A 32 5.26 -5.35 11.68
C GLY A 32 4.46 -4.21 11.01
N LEU A 33 5.14 -3.24 10.42
CA LEU A 33 4.52 -2.11 9.70
C LEU A 33 3.81 -2.58 8.42
N ALA A 34 4.42 -3.49 7.67
CA ALA A 34 3.79 -4.09 6.50
C ALA A 34 2.52 -4.88 6.89
N GLY A 35 2.60 -5.71 7.92
CA GLY A 35 1.46 -6.47 8.44
C GLY A 35 0.33 -5.56 8.95
N ALA A 36 0.68 -4.55 9.74
CA ALA A 36 -0.29 -3.59 10.27
C ALA A 36 -1.01 -2.82 9.16
N THR A 37 -0.30 -2.40 8.10
CA THR A 37 -0.91 -1.69 6.98
C THR A 37 -1.80 -2.60 6.13
N ILE A 38 -1.40 -3.84 5.87
CA ILE A 38 -2.22 -4.82 5.13
C ILE A 38 -3.49 -5.14 5.91
N ALA A 39 -3.39 -5.42 7.21
CA ALA A 39 -4.53 -5.75 8.07
C ALA A 39 -5.46 -4.54 8.26
N GLY A 40 -4.91 -3.35 8.52
CA GLY A 40 -5.70 -2.13 8.61
C GLY A 40 -6.45 -1.83 7.32
N ARG A 41 -5.81 -2.07 6.17
CA ARG A 41 -6.42 -1.90 4.85
C ARG A 41 -7.54 -2.91 4.61
N SER A 42 -7.36 -4.19 4.93
CA SER A 42 -8.38 -5.21 4.66
C SER A 42 -9.67 -4.95 5.44
N VAL A 43 -9.57 -4.58 6.72
CA VAL A 43 -10.74 -4.27 7.55
C VAL A 43 -11.37 -2.94 7.12
N GLY A 44 -10.57 -1.89 6.94
CA GLY A 44 -11.07 -0.54 6.61
C GLY A 44 -11.71 -0.44 5.23
N PHE A 45 -11.18 -1.14 4.22
CA PHE A 45 -11.81 -1.17 2.89
C PHE A 45 -13.10 -1.99 2.89
N SER A 46 -13.14 -3.10 3.62
CA SER A 46 -14.35 -3.94 3.70
C SER A 46 -15.52 -3.18 4.34
N SER A 47 -15.27 -2.44 5.41
CA SER A 47 -16.29 -1.60 6.06
C SER A 47 -16.72 -0.42 5.18
N ALA A 48 -15.78 0.31 4.59
CA ALA A 48 -16.10 1.43 3.69
C ALA A 48 -16.90 0.96 2.45
N LEU A 49 -16.58 -0.22 1.91
CA LEU A 49 -17.32 -0.78 0.77
C LEU A 49 -18.76 -1.13 1.14
N LEU A 50 -19.01 -1.61 2.36
CA LEU A 50 -20.36 -1.94 2.86
C LEU A 50 -21.23 -0.70 3.07
N GLU A 51 -20.62 0.43 3.45
CA GLU A 51 -21.28 1.73 3.58
C GLU A 51 -21.62 2.35 2.22
N LEU A 52 -20.71 2.26 1.24
CA LEU A 52 -20.96 2.78 -0.11
C LEU A 52 -21.89 1.90 -0.95
N ALA A 53 -21.91 0.58 -0.72
CA ALA A 53 -22.61 -0.34 -1.60
C ALA A 53 -24.11 -0.45 -1.25
N PRO A 54 -25.02 -0.30 -2.24
CA PRO A 54 -26.44 -0.56 -2.04
C PRO A 54 -26.66 -2.01 -1.61
N ALA A 55 -27.56 -2.22 -0.64
CA ALA A 55 -27.72 -3.48 0.10
C ALA A 55 -27.83 -4.72 -0.81
N GLN A 56 -28.51 -4.59 -1.96
CA GLN A 56 -28.77 -5.67 -2.91
C GLN A 56 -27.55 -6.06 -3.77
N ARG A 57 -26.53 -5.20 -3.88
CA ARG A 57 -25.36 -5.41 -4.77
C ARG A 57 -24.03 -5.56 -4.03
N ARG A 58 -24.03 -5.60 -2.70
CA ARG A 58 -22.81 -5.68 -1.87
C ARG A 58 -21.86 -6.81 -2.29
N SER A 59 -22.40 -7.99 -2.61
CA SER A 59 -21.60 -9.14 -3.10
C SER A 59 -20.95 -8.86 -4.46
N THR A 60 -21.65 -8.21 -5.38
CA THR A 60 -21.13 -7.83 -6.70
C THR A 60 -20.00 -6.80 -6.58
N TYR A 61 -20.13 -5.81 -5.69
CA TYR A 61 -19.08 -4.83 -5.43
C TYR A 61 -17.83 -5.49 -4.82
N ALA A 62 -18.00 -6.41 -3.86
CA ALA A 62 -16.90 -7.17 -3.29
C ALA A 62 -16.17 -8.03 -4.34
N ALA A 63 -16.91 -8.75 -5.18
CA ALA A 63 -16.34 -9.57 -6.26
C ALA A 63 -15.59 -8.71 -7.29
N THR A 64 -16.13 -7.53 -7.63
CA THR A 64 -15.50 -6.59 -8.57
C THR A 64 -14.19 -6.04 -8.00
N TYR A 65 -14.15 -5.69 -6.72
CA TYR A 65 -12.92 -5.27 -6.05
C TYR A 65 -11.83 -6.35 -6.10
N SER A 66 -12.20 -7.62 -5.84
CA SER A 66 -11.26 -8.74 -5.94
C SER A 66 -10.71 -8.91 -7.36
N LEU A 67 -11.54 -8.77 -8.39
CA LEU A 67 -11.11 -8.82 -9.80
C LEU A 67 -10.13 -7.69 -10.15
N ILE A 68 -10.41 -6.46 -9.71
CA ILE A 68 -9.52 -5.31 -9.93
C ILE A 68 -8.18 -5.49 -9.19
N SER A 69 -8.19 -6.20 -8.06
CA SER A 69 -6.97 -6.50 -7.29
C SER A 69 -6.14 -7.66 -7.85
N LEU A 70 -6.67 -8.45 -8.79
CA LEU A 70 -6.03 -9.65 -9.34
C LEU A 70 -4.61 -9.39 -9.90
N PRO A 71 -4.31 -8.27 -10.57
CA PRO A 71 -2.94 -7.98 -11.02
C PRO A 71 -1.92 -7.88 -9.89
N ILE A 72 -2.34 -7.67 -8.63
CA ILE A 72 -1.43 -7.65 -7.48
C ILE A 72 -0.84 -9.05 -7.23
N ALA A 73 -1.54 -10.12 -7.63
CA ALA A 73 -1.08 -11.49 -7.46
C ALA A 73 0.23 -11.80 -8.21
N VAL A 74 0.56 -11.05 -9.28
CA VAL A 74 1.82 -11.21 -10.01
C VAL A 74 2.96 -10.35 -9.47
N MET A 75 2.69 -9.46 -8.49
CA MET A 75 3.73 -8.61 -7.90
C MET A 75 4.85 -9.40 -7.20
N PRO A 76 4.61 -10.53 -6.50
CA PRO A 76 5.70 -11.34 -5.94
C PRO A 76 6.67 -11.87 -7.00
N LEU A 77 6.16 -12.27 -8.18
CA LEU A 77 6.99 -12.71 -9.31
C LEU A 77 7.88 -11.58 -9.83
N LEU A 78 7.31 -10.38 -10.01
CA LEU A 78 8.08 -9.20 -10.40
C LEU A 78 9.13 -8.84 -9.34
N GLY A 79 8.77 -8.93 -8.05
CA GLY A 79 9.69 -8.69 -6.95
C GLY A 79 10.88 -9.64 -6.96
N GLY A 80 10.62 -10.94 -7.14
CA GLY A 80 11.66 -11.97 -7.28
C GLY A 80 12.59 -11.71 -8.46
N ALA A 81 12.02 -11.44 -9.65
CA ALA A 81 12.79 -11.15 -10.85
C ALA A 81 13.70 -9.92 -10.69
N ILE A 82 13.21 -8.85 -10.04
CA ILE A 82 14.01 -7.65 -9.77
C ILE A 82 15.16 -7.96 -8.79
N ILE A 83 14.91 -8.78 -7.77
CA ILE A 83 15.96 -9.18 -6.81
C ILE A 83 17.07 -9.97 -7.54
N GLU A 84 16.69 -10.91 -8.41
CA GLU A 84 17.62 -11.77 -9.14
C GLU A 84 18.46 -10.99 -10.17
N LEU A 85 17.83 -10.09 -10.92
CA LEU A 85 18.50 -9.33 -12.00
C LEU A 85 19.29 -8.12 -11.50
N PHE A 86 18.88 -7.52 -10.38
CA PHE A 86 19.44 -6.25 -9.91
C PHE A 86 19.98 -6.37 -8.48
N SER A 87 19.12 -6.19 -7.47
CA SER A 87 19.47 -6.30 -6.04
C SER A 87 18.25 -5.96 -5.18
N TYR A 88 18.27 -6.38 -3.91
CA TYR A 88 17.34 -5.92 -2.87
C TYR A 88 17.29 -4.39 -2.73
N LYS A 89 18.43 -3.70 -2.84
CA LYS A 89 18.49 -2.23 -2.72
C LYS A 89 17.63 -1.55 -3.80
N ILE A 90 17.70 -2.05 -5.02
CA ILE A 90 16.95 -1.51 -6.16
C ILE A 90 15.46 -1.76 -5.97
N LEU A 91 15.06 -2.97 -5.57
CA LEU A 91 13.66 -3.28 -5.28
C LEU A 91 13.06 -2.33 -4.22
N PHE A 92 13.72 -2.17 -3.07
CA PHE A 92 13.20 -1.33 -2.00
C PHE A 92 13.21 0.17 -2.37
N SER A 93 14.21 0.63 -3.12
CA SER A 93 14.24 2.02 -3.61
C SER A 93 13.11 2.32 -4.60
N LEU A 94 12.84 1.40 -5.53
CA LEU A 94 11.73 1.50 -6.48
C LEU A 94 10.39 1.49 -5.74
N THR A 95 10.24 0.60 -4.77
CA THR A 95 9.04 0.50 -3.94
C THR A 95 8.81 1.79 -3.15
N ALA A 96 9.85 2.37 -2.55
CA ALA A 96 9.77 3.66 -1.88
C ALA A 96 9.32 4.77 -2.82
N MET A 97 9.94 4.87 -4.01
CA MET A 97 9.59 5.87 -5.02
C MET A 97 8.11 5.79 -5.43
N LEU A 98 7.60 4.58 -5.70
CA LEU A 98 6.20 4.35 -6.03
C LEU A 98 5.26 4.76 -4.88
N MET A 99 5.62 4.42 -3.64
CA MET A 99 4.80 4.76 -2.48
C MET A 99 4.78 6.27 -2.21
N PHE A 100 5.91 6.98 -2.34
CA PHE A 100 5.93 8.43 -2.25
C PHE A 100 5.10 9.09 -3.36
N GLY A 101 5.13 8.54 -4.57
CA GLY A 101 4.22 8.96 -5.65
C GLY A 101 2.74 8.81 -5.26
N ALA A 102 2.38 7.70 -4.61
CA ALA A 102 1.03 7.49 -4.09
C ALA A 102 0.65 8.50 -2.99
N VAL A 103 1.57 8.84 -2.08
CA VAL A 103 1.36 9.91 -1.09
C VAL A 103 1.02 11.22 -1.81
N GLY A 104 1.79 11.60 -2.83
CA GLY A 104 1.56 12.82 -3.61
C GLY A 104 0.20 12.84 -4.30
N ALA A 105 -0.21 11.71 -4.91
CA ALA A 105 -1.52 11.58 -5.55
C ALA A 105 -2.68 11.72 -4.56
N VAL A 106 -2.60 11.04 -3.40
CA VAL A 106 -3.62 11.13 -2.34
C VAL A 106 -3.67 12.53 -1.74
N TRP A 107 -2.51 13.16 -1.54
CA TRP A 107 -2.44 14.52 -1.02
C TRP A 107 -3.08 15.53 -1.98
N ARG A 108 -2.80 15.41 -3.28
CA ARG A 108 -3.44 16.23 -4.32
C ARG A 108 -4.96 16.04 -4.34
N TRP A 109 -5.45 14.80 -4.23
CA TRP A 109 -6.89 14.53 -4.14
C TRP A 109 -7.53 15.25 -2.95
N ASN A 110 -6.92 15.12 -1.77
CA ASN A 110 -7.43 15.74 -0.54
C ASN A 110 -7.50 17.28 -0.63
N ILE A 111 -6.60 17.92 -1.37
CA ILE A 111 -6.65 19.37 -1.63
C ILE A 111 -7.83 19.73 -2.54
N ILE A 112 -8.01 19.01 -3.65
CA ILE A 112 -9.08 19.27 -4.61
C ILE A 112 -10.45 19.10 -3.97
N GLU A 113 -10.62 18.08 -3.13
CA GLU A 113 -11.86 17.81 -2.42
C GLU A 113 -12.22 18.95 -1.45
N LYS A 114 -11.24 19.48 -0.70
CA LYS A 114 -11.46 20.64 0.17
C LYS A 114 -11.84 21.91 -0.59
N VAL A 115 -11.34 22.11 -1.82
CA VAL A 115 -11.69 23.27 -2.66
C VAL A 115 -13.09 23.14 -3.25
N ARG A 116 -13.62 21.93 -3.47
CA ARG A 116 -14.96 21.71 -4.05
C ARG A 116 -16.11 21.91 -3.04
N VAL A 117 -15.83 21.85 -1.74
CA VAL A 117 -16.83 21.94 -0.65
C VAL A 117 -16.95 23.37 -0.11
N VAL A 118 -16.16 24.32 -0.63
CA VAL A 118 -16.24 25.77 -0.35
C VAL A 118 -16.81 26.48 -1.57
#